data_AF-A0A2E0BS55-F1
#
_entry.id   AF-A0A2E0BS55-F1
#
_cell.length_a   1.000
_cell.length_b   1.000
_cell.length_c   1.000
_cell.angle_alpha   90.00
_cell.angle_beta   90.00
_cell.angle_gamma   90.00
#
_symmetry.space_group_name_H-M   'P 1'
#
loop_
_entity.id
_entity.type
_entity.pdbx_description
1 polymer ?
#
loop_
_entity_poly.entity_id
_entity_poly.type
_entity_poly.pdbx_seq_one_letter_code
_entity_poly.pdbx_strand_id
1 'polypeptide(L)'
;MKKKDEIILTKEQQTQIDDLYDNGGVTAIKELVALVFPNIDEKYRDGRSVYGKAIKTYLASRGKKTVATSDKKEAYELSQEERDFLYNNCTTMKVSDMCETLYGEKINPSEMRFRACSAFVKTIDDKVVLSEVVREVSPSDYLPPKNETKAIARINKYVHEGIDKNNLKASDKKNISRLIAYMHTYRFLHQISNYASQDNRELFESSFVRYTHDKPDLTQEEVDQYIVLSAEVVIASNIQVRVERLQELLDQAAEETEGKRMAMSLVESINTAQTEYNQCVNRQTKLLNELKEKRSQRLSKQIKENASILNLVEMWKDEESRHKMIKLAEIRKKALEEEVERLSTMDEIKCRIMGLTEEEVLNG
;
A
#
# COMPACT_ATOMS: atom_id res chain seq x y z
N MET A 1 -12.94 -2.87 20.94
CA MET A 1 -12.59 -1.43 20.98
C MET A 1 -13.15 -0.85 22.27
N LYS A 2 -12.30 -0.46 23.24
CA LYS A 2 -12.76 0.20 24.47
C LYS A 2 -13.28 1.59 24.08
N LYS A 3 -14.56 1.90 24.36
CA LYS A 3 -15.11 3.25 24.21
C LYS A 3 -14.22 4.19 25.04
N LYS A 4 -13.72 5.26 24.41
CA LYS A 4 -13.04 6.33 25.13
C LYS A 4 -14.07 6.96 26.05
N ASP A 5 -13.76 7.08 27.33
CA ASP A 5 -14.58 7.81 28.28
C ASP A 5 -14.72 9.26 27.77
N GLU A 6 -15.91 9.62 27.29
CA GLU A 6 -16.23 10.98 26.88
C GLU A 6 -16.79 11.74 28.09
N ILE A 7 -16.12 12.83 28.47
CA ILE A 7 -16.57 13.70 29.56
C ILE A 7 -17.56 14.70 28.98
N ILE A 8 -18.78 14.70 29.51
CA ILE A 8 -19.83 15.67 29.17
C ILE A 8 -19.71 16.86 30.13
N LEU A 9 -19.54 18.06 29.58
CA LEU A 9 -19.45 19.30 30.35
C LEU A 9 -20.80 19.66 30.97
N THR A 10 -20.82 20.02 32.26
CA THR A 10 -22.03 20.51 32.94
C THR A 10 -22.39 21.93 32.46
N LYS A 11 -23.65 22.35 32.66
CA LYS A 11 -24.12 23.70 32.26
C LYS A 11 -23.33 24.83 32.96
N GLU A 12 -22.87 24.60 34.18
CA GLU A 12 -22.04 25.54 34.93
C GLU A 12 -20.64 25.68 34.30
N GLN A 13 -20.00 24.56 33.95
CA GLN A 13 -18.69 24.55 33.27
C GLN A 13 -18.76 25.21 31.89
N GLN A 14 -19.86 25.01 31.18
CA GLN A 14 -20.12 25.66 29.89
C GLN A 14 -20.20 27.18 30.01
N THR A 15 -20.95 27.68 31.00
CA THR A 15 -21.08 29.12 31.28
C THR A 15 -19.73 29.71 31.69
N GLN A 16 -18.97 29.00 32.52
CA GLN A 16 -17.63 29.40 32.94
C GLN A 16 -16.64 29.45 31.77
N ILE A 17 -16.73 28.53 30.80
CA ILE A 17 -15.91 28.56 29.58
C ILE A 17 -16.24 29.80 28.74
N ASP A 18 -17.52 30.14 28.59
CA ASP A 18 -17.93 31.32 27.83
C ASP A 18 -17.45 32.61 28.48
N ASP A 19 -17.61 32.75 29.80
CA ASP A 19 -17.16 33.93 30.54
C ASP A 19 -15.63 34.09 30.48
N LEU A 20 -14.87 33.01 30.62
CA LEU A 20 -13.40 33.04 30.52
C LEU A 20 -12.92 33.35 29.11
N TYR A 21 -13.65 32.92 28.09
CA TYR A 21 -13.29 33.16 26.69
C TYR A 21 -13.66 34.58 26.24
N ASP A 22 -14.87 35.05 26.57
CA ASP A 22 -15.40 36.34 26.10
C ASP A 22 -14.96 37.52 26.96
N ASN A 23 -14.97 37.38 28.30
CA ASN A 23 -14.58 38.44 29.22
C ASN A 23 -13.11 38.34 29.66
N GLY A 24 -12.58 37.12 29.80
CA GLY A 24 -11.21 36.87 30.25
C GLY A 24 -10.15 36.89 29.14
N GLY A 25 -10.55 36.81 27.86
CA GLY A 25 -9.62 36.74 26.73
C GLY A 25 -8.72 35.49 26.72
N VAL A 26 -9.01 34.50 27.56
CA VAL A 26 -8.20 33.28 27.72
C VAL A 26 -8.54 32.32 26.59
N THR A 27 -7.71 32.31 25.55
CA THR A 27 -7.88 31.43 24.38
C THR A 27 -7.01 30.17 24.45
N ALA A 28 -6.08 30.11 25.42
CA ALA A 28 -5.14 29.02 25.59
C ALA A 28 -5.79 27.80 26.25
N ILE A 29 -5.70 26.64 25.60
CA ILE A 29 -6.38 25.42 26.05
C ILE A 29 -5.91 24.96 27.43
N LYS A 30 -4.61 25.05 27.72
CA LYS A 30 -4.05 24.60 28.99
C LYS A 30 -4.58 25.41 30.18
N GLU A 31 -4.73 26.72 29.97
CA GLU A 31 -5.24 27.66 30.97
C GLU A 31 -6.75 27.48 31.17
N LEU A 32 -7.50 27.31 30.08
CA LEU A 32 -8.93 26.99 30.14
C LEU A 32 -9.20 25.67 30.89
N VAL A 33 -8.40 24.62 30.63
CA VAL A 33 -8.54 23.34 31.35
C VAL A 33 -8.18 23.49 32.82
N ALA A 34 -7.15 24.29 33.16
CA ALA A 34 -6.76 24.53 34.55
C ALA A 34 -7.84 25.26 35.36
N LEU A 35 -8.52 26.24 34.75
CA LEU A 35 -9.53 27.07 35.42
C LEU A 35 -10.90 26.38 35.54
N VAL A 36 -11.29 25.62 34.52
CA VAL A 36 -12.58 24.90 34.50
C VAL A 36 -12.50 23.61 35.34
N PHE A 37 -11.30 23.03 35.47
CA PHE A 37 -11.08 21.81 36.25
C PHE A 37 -9.91 21.95 37.25
N PRO A 38 -10.14 22.59 38.40
CA PRO A 38 -9.08 22.91 39.37
C PRO A 38 -8.44 21.68 40.04
N ASN A 39 -9.15 20.55 40.11
CA ASN A 39 -8.71 19.33 40.81
C ASN A 39 -7.92 18.34 39.92
N ILE A 40 -7.41 18.78 38.76
CA ILE A 40 -6.75 17.91 37.79
C ILE A 40 -5.24 18.18 37.73
N ASP A 41 -4.48 17.09 37.73
CA ASP A 41 -3.02 17.04 37.57
C ASP A 41 -2.58 17.65 36.22
N GLU A 42 -1.44 18.33 36.21
CA GLU A 42 -0.94 19.18 35.12
C GLU A 42 -0.77 18.39 33.81
N LYS A 43 -0.44 17.10 33.93
CA LYS A 43 -0.30 16.15 32.80
C LYS A 43 -1.59 15.99 31.97
N TYR A 44 -2.76 16.23 32.56
CA TYR A 44 -4.06 16.09 31.89
C TYR A 44 -4.65 17.43 31.43
N ARG A 45 -3.90 18.53 31.57
CA ARG A 45 -4.32 19.88 31.10
C ARG A 45 -4.03 20.12 29.61
N ASP A 46 -3.38 19.18 28.94
CA ASP A 46 -3.09 19.28 27.50
C ASP A 46 -4.36 19.15 26.64
N GLY A 47 -4.40 19.86 25.49
CA GLY A 47 -5.51 19.83 24.56
C GLY A 47 -5.75 18.49 23.85
N ARG A 48 -4.94 17.46 24.14
CA ARG A 48 -5.12 16.06 23.71
C ARG A 48 -5.81 15.20 24.77
N SER A 49 -5.88 15.68 26.00
CA SER A 49 -6.56 15.02 27.11
C SER A 49 -8.07 14.94 26.88
N VAL A 50 -8.75 14.11 27.67
CA VAL A 50 -10.20 13.97 27.59
C VAL A 50 -10.89 15.31 27.91
N TYR A 51 -10.38 16.04 28.91
CA TYR A 51 -10.83 17.38 29.31
C TYR A 51 -10.58 18.43 28.21
N GLY A 52 -9.37 18.45 27.64
CA GLY A 52 -9.03 19.37 26.56
C GLY A 52 -9.83 19.14 25.28
N LYS A 53 -10.22 17.89 25.01
CA LYS A 53 -11.13 17.55 23.90
C LYS A 53 -12.56 18.00 24.16
N ALA A 54 -13.07 17.81 25.37
CA ALA A 54 -14.41 18.25 25.72
C ALA A 54 -14.58 19.77 25.53
N ILE A 55 -13.61 20.57 26.00
CA ILE A 55 -13.61 22.03 25.82
C ILE A 55 -13.48 22.42 24.33
N LYS A 56 -12.64 21.72 23.56
CA LYS A 56 -12.51 21.97 22.11
C LYS A 56 -13.79 21.68 21.35
N THR A 57 -14.44 20.55 21.62
CA THR A 57 -15.69 20.18 20.96
C THR A 57 -16.79 21.18 21.30
N TYR A 58 -16.82 21.68 22.53
CA TYR A 58 -17.77 22.70 22.98
C TYR A 58 -17.53 24.07 22.33
N LEU A 59 -16.29 24.56 22.31
CA LEU A 59 -16.00 25.84 21.66
C LEU A 59 -16.19 25.77 20.15
N ALA A 60 -15.89 24.61 19.53
CA ALA A 60 -16.14 24.39 18.11
C ALA A 60 -17.63 24.39 17.75
N SER A 61 -18.52 23.87 18.60
CA SER A 61 -19.96 23.93 18.36
C SER A 61 -20.51 25.36 18.42
N ARG A 62 -19.79 26.28 19.07
CA ARG A 62 -20.07 27.73 19.09
C ARG A 62 -19.27 28.54 18.08
N GLY A 63 -18.52 27.89 17.19
CA GLY A 63 -17.69 28.55 16.18
C GLY A 63 -16.43 29.24 16.71
N LYS A 64 -16.08 29.05 17.99
CA LYS A 64 -14.91 29.63 18.65
C LYS A 64 -13.70 28.69 18.54
N LYS A 65 -12.50 29.26 18.31
CA LYS A 65 -11.25 28.49 18.17
C LYS A 65 -10.37 28.65 19.39
N THR A 66 -9.74 27.56 19.81
CA THR A 66 -8.76 27.59 20.88
C THR A 66 -7.34 27.63 20.31
N VAL A 67 -6.45 28.34 21.01
CA VAL A 67 -5.03 28.42 20.66
C VAL A 67 -4.31 27.39 21.53
N ALA A 68 -3.51 26.50 20.93
CA ALA A 68 -2.56 25.72 21.71
C ALA A 68 -1.54 26.70 22.26
N THR A 69 -1.30 26.72 23.57
CA THR A 69 -0.29 27.58 24.21
C THR A 69 1.01 27.49 23.43
N SER A 70 1.21 28.42 22.51
CA SER A 70 2.48 28.65 21.86
C SER A 70 2.96 29.91 22.52
N ASP A 71 3.90 29.76 23.44
CA ASP A 71 4.88 30.82 23.62
C ASP A 71 5.30 31.20 22.20
N LYS A 72 5.00 32.44 21.79
CA LYS A 72 5.51 32.97 20.52
C LYS A 72 7.02 33.04 20.70
N LYS A 73 7.71 31.93 20.43
CA LYS A 73 9.17 31.89 20.42
C LYS A 73 9.60 32.89 19.36
N GLU A 74 10.37 33.88 19.79
CA GLU A 74 10.89 34.95 18.94
C GLU A 74 11.49 34.35 17.67
N ALA A 75 11.21 34.97 16.53
CA ALA A 75 11.72 34.52 15.25
C ALA A 75 13.25 34.63 15.26
N TYR A 76 13.95 33.53 14.97
CA TYR A 76 15.39 33.56 14.84
C TYR A 76 15.75 34.04 13.44
N GLU A 77 16.39 35.20 13.34
CA GLU A 77 16.92 35.73 12.08
C GLU A 77 18.37 35.28 11.91
N LEU A 78 18.67 34.71 10.73
CA LEU A 78 20.03 34.28 10.40
C LEU A 78 20.93 35.49 10.15
N SER A 79 22.11 35.48 10.78
CA SER A 79 23.23 36.39 10.49
C SER A 79 23.71 36.22 9.05
N GLN A 80 24.37 37.25 8.51
CA GLN A 80 24.97 37.19 7.18
C GLN A 80 26.02 36.07 7.07
N GLU A 81 26.83 35.87 8.11
CA GLU A 81 27.84 34.79 8.15
C GLU A 81 27.20 33.40 8.11
N GLU A 82 26.08 33.21 8.82
CA GLU A 82 25.32 31.95 8.81
C GLU A 82 24.70 31.69 7.43
N ARG A 83 24.23 32.74 6.75
CA ARG A 83 23.69 32.64 5.38
C ARG A 83 24.78 32.29 4.37
N ASP A 84 25.94 32.94 4.46
CA ASP A 84 27.07 32.69 3.56
C ASP A 84 27.61 31.27 3.76
N PHE A 85 27.68 30.79 5.01
CA PHE A 85 28.04 29.40 5.31
C PHE A 85 27.03 28.40 4.74
N LEU A 86 25.73 28.65 4.90
CA LEU A 86 24.67 27.79 4.35
C LEU A 86 24.70 27.79 2.82
N TYR A 87 24.93 28.93 2.17
CA TYR A 87 25.01 29.02 0.71
C TYR A 87 26.22 28.25 0.14
N ASN A 88 27.37 28.31 0.82
CA ASN A 88 28.58 27.63 0.35
C ASN A 88 28.55 26.11 0.59
N ASN A 89 27.82 25.65 1.61
CA ASN A 89 27.80 24.24 2.02
C ASN A 89 26.47 23.52 1.75
N CYS A 90 25.43 24.20 1.22
CA CYS A 90 24.13 23.58 0.94
C CYS A 90 24.21 22.49 -0.12
N THR A 91 25.25 22.52 -0.95
CA THR A 91 25.60 21.46 -1.88
C THR A 91 26.19 20.26 -1.13
N THR A 92 27.22 20.49 -0.34
CA THR A 92 28.06 19.42 0.22
C THR A 92 27.46 18.71 1.44
N MET A 93 26.62 19.37 2.22
CA MET A 93 26.18 18.89 3.54
C MET A 93 24.67 19.01 3.75
N LYS A 94 24.09 18.13 4.59
CA LYS A 94 22.68 18.24 4.99
C LYS A 94 22.49 19.44 5.90
N VAL A 95 21.27 19.98 5.91
CA VAL A 95 20.88 21.08 6.82
C VAL A 95 21.11 20.72 8.29
N SER A 96 20.93 19.45 8.67
CA SER A 96 21.27 18.97 10.03
C SER A 96 22.74 19.16 10.34
N ASP A 97 23.61 18.73 9.43
CA ASP A 97 25.06 18.65 9.65
C ASP A 97 25.66 20.06 9.54
N MET A 98 25.10 20.90 8.68
CA MET A 98 25.40 22.34 8.62
C MET A 98 25.01 23.05 9.92
N CYS A 99 23.84 22.74 10.49
CA CYS A 99 23.44 23.29 11.78
C CYS A 99 24.35 22.80 12.92
N GLU A 100 24.70 21.51 12.95
CA GLU A 100 25.65 20.98 13.94
C GLU A 100 27.01 21.68 13.86
N THR A 101 27.47 22.01 12.64
CA THR A 101 28.74 22.71 12.44
C THR A 101 28.64 24.19 12.85
N LEU A 102 27.55 24.87 12.50
CA LEU A 102 27.36 26.29 12.84
C LEU A 102 27.22 26.53 14.35
N TYR A 103 26.52 25.64 15.05
CA TYR A 103 26.15 25.86 16.45
C TYR A 103 26.92 24.99 17.44
N GLY A 104 27.73 24.03 16.96
CA GLY A 104 28.54 23.14 17.79
C GLY A 104 27.74 22.11 18.60
N GLU A 105 26.43 22.02 18.38
CA GLU A 105 25.50 21.17 19.13
C GLU A 105 24.49 20.49 18.21
N LYS A 106 23.97 19.34 18.64
CA LYS A 106 22.89 18.63 17.94
C LYS A 106 21.57 19.35 18.11
N ILE A 107 21.10 19.98 17.03
CA ILE A 107 19.87 20.76 17.04
C ILE A 107 18.67 19.90 16.65
N ASN A 108 17.59 19.99 17.44
CA ASN A 108 16.36 19.30 17.11
C ASN A 108 15.61 20.01 15.96
N PRO A 109 14.92 19.26 15.07
CA PRO A 109 14.12 19.85 13.97
C PRO A 109 12.99 20.79 14.41
N SER A 110 12.61 20.73 15.69
CA SER A 110 11.59 21.59 16.29
C SER A 110 12.11 22.94 16.76
N GLU A 111 13.43 23.13 16.82
CA GLU A 111 14.05 24.39 17.22
C GLU A 111 13.94 25.45 16.11
N MET A 112 13.83 26.71 16.52
CA MET A 112 13.60 27.83 15.59
C MET A 112 14.82 28.08 14.69
N ARG A 113 16.05 27.85 15.19
CA ARG A 113 17.30 28.00 14.43
C ARG A 113 17.36 27.02 13.26
N PHE A 114 17.03 25.75 13.49
CA PHE A 114 16.95 24.74 12.42
C PHE A 114 15.91 25.11 11.35
N ARG A 115 14.75 25.63 11.78
CA ARG A 115 13.70 26.06 10.86
C ARG A 115 14.14 27.26 10.03
N ALA A 116 14.86 28.21 10.61
CA ALA A 116 15.42 29.35 9.90
C ALA A 116 16.45 28.89 8.85
N CYS A 117 17.41 28.03 9.22
CA CYS A 117 18.37 27.45 8.28
C CYS A 117 17.67 26.68 7.14
N SER A 118 16.68 25.84 7.47
CA SER A 118 15.93 25.07 6.48
C SER A 118 15.08 25.95 5.55
N ALA A 119 14.51 27.05 6.06
CA ALA A 119 13.79 28.01 5.24
C ALA A 119 14.73 28.73 4.27
N PHE A 120 15.90 29.16 4.73
CA PHE A 120 16.90 29.82 3.88
C PHE A 120 17.42 28.91 2.78
N VAL A 121 17.78 27.65 3.10
CA VAL A 121 18.25 26.69 2.08
C VAL A 121 17.20 26.43 0.99
N LYS A 122 15.91 26.46 1.33
CA LYS A 122 14.81 26.33 0.33
C LYS A 122 14.62 27.56 -0.55
N THR A 123 15.15 28.71 -0.16
CA THR A 123 15.09 29.93 -0.99
C THR A 123 16.24 30.03 -1.99
N ILE A 124 17.27 29.21 -1.82
CA ILE A 124 18.36 29.07 -2.79
C ILE A 124 17.83 28.26 -3.97
N ASP A 125 17.95 28.80 -5.19
CA ASP A 125 17.41 28.23 -6.45
C ASP A 125 17.70 26.73 -6.56
N ASP A 126 16.69 25.93 -6.95
CA ASP A 126 16.75 24.46 -7.08
C ASP A 126 17.89 23.99 -8.02
N LYS A 127 18.44 24.90 -8.84
CA LYS A 127 19.59 24.66 -9.71
C LYS A 127 20.94 24.61 -8.99
N VAL A 128 21.07 25.26 -7.83
CA VAL A 128 22.31 25.27 -7.01
C VAL A 128 22.26 24.16 -5.96
N VAL A 129 21.08 23.62 -5.64
CA VAL A 129 20.93 22.34 -4.93
C VAL A 129 21.26 21.16 -5.86
N LEU A 130 22.32 21.30 -6.66
CA LEU A 130 22.92 20.21 -7.41
C LEU A 130 24.12 19.71 -6.62
N SER A 131 23.79 19.00 -5.55
CA SER A 131 24.60 17.87 -5.18
C SER A 131 23.85 17.00 -4.19
N GLU A 132 23.40 15.88 -4.75
CA GLU A 132 23.73 14.60 -4.18
C GLU A 132 25.27 14.52 -3.96
N VAL A 133 25.82 15.26 -2.99
CA VAL A 133 27.20 15.02 -2.56
C VAL A 133 27.14 13.70 -1.82
N VAL A 134 27.68 12.71 -2.53
CA VAL A 134 28.57 11.68 -2.00
C VAL A 134 28.13 11.25 -0.61
N ARG A 135 27.09 10.42 -0.59
CA ARG A 135 27.11 9.34 0.39
C ARG A 135 28.41 8.60 0.14
N GLU A 136 29.35 8.73 1.07
CA GLU A 136 30.31 7.67 1.34
C GLU A 136 29.56 6.35 1.18
N VAL A 137 30.13 5.45 0.37
CA VAL A 137 29.55 4.20 -0.09
C VAL A 137 29.22 3.30 1.11
N SER A 138 28.14 3.62 1.80
CA SER A 138 27.22 2.68 2.39
C SER A 138 26.24 2.38 1.26
N PRO A 139 26.04 1.11 0.87
CA PRO A 139 25.10 0.77 -0.18
C PRO A 139 23.79 1.46 0.19
N SER A 140 23.34 2.43 -0.62
CA SER A 140 22.05 3.05 -0.36
C SER A 140 21.04 1.92 -0.41
N ASP A 141 20.55 1.50 0.75
CA ASP A 141 19.59 0.43 0.86
C ASP A 141 18.42 0.73 -0.06
N TYR A 142 18.14 -0.20 -0.97
CA TYR A 142 17.00 -0.05 -1.86
C TYR A 142 15.72 0.08 -1.01
N LEU A 143 14.89 1.07 -1.33
CA LEU A 143 13.64 1.32 -0.63
C LEU A 143 12.45 0.81 -1.47
N PRO A 144 11.80 -0.29 -1.07
CA PRO A 144 10.64 -0.81 -1.78
C PRO A 144 9.44 0.15 -1.66
N PRO A 145 8.49 0.11 -2.61
CA PRO A 145 7.32 0.98 -2.60
C PRO A 145 6.36 0.62 -1.46
N LYS A 146 6.24 1.50 -0.46
CA LYS A 146 5.39 1.27 0.74
C LYS A 146 3.89 1.48 0.51
N ASN A 147 3.53 2.30 -0.49
CA ASN A 147 2.16 2.73 -0.74
C ASN A 147 1.74 2.39 -2.17
N GLU A 148 0.45 2.16 -2.38
CA GLU A 148 -0.13 1.88 -3.70
C GLU A 148 0.25 2.93 -4.74
N THR A 149 0.23 4.22 -4.40
CA THR A 149 0.61 5.30 -5.32
C THR A 149 2.06 5.18 -5.79
N LYS A 150 2.97 4.80 -4.90
CA LYS A 150 4.39 4.61 -5.25
C LYS A 150 4.59 3.35 -6.08
N ALA A 151 3.83 2.29 -5.80
CA ALA A 151 3.86 1.07 -6.58
C ALA A 151 3.33 1.30 -8.01
N ILE A 152 2.22 2.04 -8.17
CA ILE A 152 1.70 2.43 -9.49
C ILE A 152 2.74 3.23 -10.27
N ALA A 153 3.41 4.21 -9.63
CA ALA A 153 4.48 4.96 -10.29
C ALA A 153 5.64 4.07 -10.76
N ARG A 154 6.01 3.05 -9.97
CA ARG A 154 7.03 2.06 -10.36
C ARG A 154 6.57 1.17 -11.52
N ILE A 155 5.33 0.69 -11.50
CA ILE A 155 4.78 -0.12 -12.59
C ILE A 155 4.77 0.70 -13.88
N ASN A 156 4.26 1.94 -13.83
CA ASN A 156 4.15 2.81 -15.01
C ASN A 156 5.52 3.29 -15.52
N LYS A 157 6.59 3.20 -14.71
CA LYS A 157 7.97 3.42 -15.18
C LYS A 157 8.43 2.32 -16.14
N TYR A 158 7.99 1.08 -15.94
CA TYR A 158 8.55 -0.10 -16.62
C TYR A 158 7.57 -0.83 -17.55
N VAL A 159 6.27 -0.56 -17.44
CA VAL A 159 5.21 -1.20 -18.22
C VAL A 159 4.54 -0.16 -19.12
N HIS A 160 4.48 -0.45 -20.43
CA HIS A 160 3.91 0.45 -21.43
C HIS A 160 2.41 0.67 -21.25
N GLU A 161 1.64 -0.41 -21.07
CA GLU A 161 0.22 -0.36 -20.67
C GLU A 161 0.14 -0.28 -19.14
N GLY A 162 0.45 0.91 -18.61
CA GLY A 162 0.42 1.17 -17.17
C GLY A 162 -0.98 1.12 -16.55
N ILE A 163 -1.03 1.11 -15.22
CA ILE A 163 -2.28 1.17 -14.47
C ILE A 163 -2.71 2.64 -14.35
N ASP A 164 -3.94 2.93 -14.76
CA ASP A 164 -4.55 4.25 -14.55
C ASP A 164 -4.95 4.41 -13.08
N LYS A 165 -4.38 5.43 -12.43
CA LYS A 165 -4.64 5.75 -11.03
C LYS A 165 -6.10 6.14 -10.78
N ASN A 166 -6.79 6.69 -11.78
CA ASN A 166 -8.16 7.17 -11.66
C ASN A 166 -9.20 6.07 -11.87
N ASN A 167 -8.83 4.96 -12.52
CA ASN A 167 -9.71 3.86 -12.87
C ASN A 167 -9.15 2.50 -12.43
N LEU A 168 -8.94 2.34 -11.13
CA LEU A 168 -8.40 1.12 -10.52
C LEU A 168 -9.47 0.03 -10.39
N LYS A 169 -9.31 -1.09 -11.11
CA LYS A 169 -10.15 -2.28 -10.91
C LYS A 169 -9.78 -2.97 -9.60
N ALA A 170 -10.71 -3.77 -9.06
CA ALA A 170 -10.46 -4.57 -7.86
C ALA A 170 -9.31 -5.59 -8.05
N SER A 171 -9.16 -6.13 -9.26
CA SER A 171 -8.02 -6.97 -9.65
C SER A 171 -6.70 -6.23 -9.51
N ASP A 172 -6.65 -4.98 -9.97
CA ASP A 172 -5.42 -4.20 -10.07
C ASP A 172 -4.94 -3.81 -8.68
N LYS A 173 -5.87 -3.47 -7.76
CA LYS A 173 -5.55 -3.26 -6.34
C LYS A 173 -4.94 -4.51 -5.69
N LYS A 174 -5.49 -5.69 -5.97
CA LYS A 174 -4.96 -6.96 -5.46
C LYS A 174 -3.55 -7.22 -6.02
N ASN A 175 -3.35 -6.97 -7.30
CA ASN A 175 -2.06 -7.11 -7.98
C ASN A 175 -1.00 -6.17 -7.40
N ILE A 176 -1.33 -4.88 -7.24
CA ILE A 176 -0.43 -3.88 -6.65
C ILE A 176 -0.06 -4.24 -5.22
N SER A 177 -1.05 -4.61 -4.39
CA SER A 177 -0.81 -5.00 -2.99
C SER A 177 0.12 -6.21 -2.89
N ARG A 178 -0.06 -7.20 -3.78
CA ARG A 178 0.81 -8.38 -3.84
C ARG A 178 2.20 -8.06 -4.35
N LEU A 179 2.33 -7.23 -5.38
CA LEU A 179 3.62 -6.75 -5.88
C LEU A 179 4.42 -6.04 -4.78
N ILE A 180 3.77 -5.15 -4.01
CA ILE A 180 4.38 -4.51 -2.85
C ILE A 180 4.94 -5.56 -1.89
N ALA A 181 4.14 -6.58 -1.55
CA ALA A 181 4.59 -7.65 -0.67
C ALA A 181 5.79 -8.42 -1.24
N TYR A 182 5.80 -8.73 -2.53
CA TYR A 182 6.90 -9.43 -3.20
C TYR A 182 8.21 -8.62 -3.14
N MET A 183 8.14 -7.32 -3.40
CA MET A 183 9.31 -6.42 -3.35
C MET A 183 9.84 -6.18 -1.93
N HIS A 184 9.05 -6.44 -0.90
CA HIS A 184 9.49 -6.38 0.50
C HIS A 184 10.12 -7.70 0.99
N THR A 185 10.22 -8.73 0.15
CA THR A 185 10.86 -10.00 0.52
C THR A 185 12.35 -9.78 0.78
N TYR A 186 12.88 -10.42 1.83
CA TYR A 186 14.30 -10.31 2.20
C TYR A 186 15.24 -10.61 1.02
N ARG A 187 14.97 -11.69 0.27
CA ARG A 187 15.79 -12.09 -0.87
C ARG A 187 15.82 -11.04 -1.98
N PHE A 188 14.69 -10.39 -2.24
CA PHE A 188 14.59 -9.31 -3.22
C PHE A 188 15.47 -8.13 -2.79
N LEU A 189 15.31 -7.67 -1.54
CA LEU A 189 16.04 -6.54 -0.97
C LEU A 189 17.55 -6.80 -0.94
N HIS A 190 17.96 -7.99 -0.50
CA HIS A 190 19.36 -8.38 -0.47
C HIS A 190 19.96 -8.39 -1.88
N GLN A 191 19.26 -8.97 -2.86
CA GLN A 191 19.78 -9.06 -4.23
C GLN A 191 19.93 -7.68 -4.88
N ILE A 192 18.92 -6.81 -4.77
CA ILE A 192 18.96 -5.49 -5.39
C ILE A 192 19.98 -4.55 -4.73
N SER A 193 20.16 -4.64 -3.40
CA SER A 193 21.13 -3.83 -2.67
C SER A 193 22.58 -4.21 -3.00
N ASN A 194 22.84 -5.45 -3.46
CA ASN A 194 24.18 -5.91 -3.83
C ASN A 194 24.69 -5.32 -5.15
N TYR A 195 23.82 -4.77 -6.01
CA TYR A 195 24.27 -4.13 -7.24
C TYR A 195 24.86 -2.74 -6.92
N ALA A 196 26.08 -2.47 -7.40
CA ALA A 196 26.72 -1.17 -7.23
C ALA A 196 26.20 -0.12 -8.23
N SER A 197 26.02 -0.51 -9.50
CA SER A 197 25.51 0.37 -10.55
C SER A 197 24.00 0.58 -10.43
N GLN A 198 23.55 1.83 -10.62
CA GLN A 198 22.15 2.18 -10.68
C GLN A 198 21.46 1.51 -11.88
N ASP A 199 22.11 1.44 -13.04
CA ASP A 199 21.54 0.81 -14.24
C ASP A 199 21.22 -0.65 -13.99
N ASN A 200 22.11 -1.36 -13.30
CA ASN A 200 21.90 -2.77 -12.92
C ASN A 200 20.74 -2.92 -11.91
N ARG A 201 20.59 -1.98 -10.96
CA ARG A 201 19.45 -1.96 -10.04
C ARG A 201 18.13 -1.73 -10.77
N GLU A 202 18.12 -0.77 -11.70
CA GLU A 202 16.93 -0.45 -12.50
C GLU A 202 16.56 -1.57 -13.47
N LEU A 203 17.55 -2.21 -14.08
CA LEU A 203 17.35 -3.37 -14.96
C LEU A 203 16.79 -4.58 -14.18
N PHE A 204 17.30 -4.83 -12.97
CA PHE A 204 16.77 -5.86 -12.08
C PHE A 204 15.32 -5.56 -11.67
N GLU A 205 15.06 -4.35 -11.18
CA GLU A 205 13.72 -3.94 -10.72
C GLU A 205 12.71 -3.97 -11.86
N SER A 206 13.07 -3.43 -13.03
CA SER A 206 12.21 -3.41 -14.21
C SER A 206 11.85 -4.80 -14.69
N SER A 207 12.82 -5.72 -14.75
CA SER A 207 12.60 -7.12 -15.11
C SER A 207 11.62 -7.78 -14.15
N PHE A 208 11.85 -7.64 -12.84
CA PHE A 208 11.01 -8.24 -11.83
C PHE A 208 9.58 -7.71 -11.86
N VAL A 209 9.40 -6.38 -11.94
CA VAL A 209 8.08 -5.74 -12.00
C VAL A 209 7.33 -6.19 -13.26
N ARG A 210 7.98 -6.18 -14.43
CA ARG A 210 7.35 -6.62 -15.69
C ARG A 210 6.85 -8.07 -15.62
N TYR A 211 7.58 -8.96 -14.96
CA TYR A 211 7.19 -10.36 -14.83
C TYR A 211 6.10 -10.63 -13.79
N THR A 212 5.94 -9.77 -12.78
CA THR A 212 5.11 -10.09 -11.60
C THR A 212 3.93 -9.15 -11.37
N HIS A 213 3.89 -7.96 -11.99
CA HIS A 213 2.86 -6.94 -11.71
C HIS A 213 1.42 -7.40 -11.98
N ASP A 214 1.20 -8.36 -12.86
CA ASP A 214 -0.10 -8.92 -13.27
C ASP A 214 -0.45 -10.24 -12.55
N LYS A 215 0.35 -10.66 -11.56
CA LYS A 215 0.26 -12.01 -10.95
C LYS A 215 0.08 -11.92 -9.43
N PRO A 216 -1.16 -11.88 -8.92
CA PRO A 216 -1.42 -11.76 -7.48
C PRO A 216 -1.31 -13.09 -6.71
N ASP A 217 -1.15 -14.20 -7.42
CA ASP A 217 -1.28 -15.58 -6.96
C ASP A 217 0.07 -16.31 -6.87
N LEU A 218 1.19 -15.58 -6.97
CA LEU A 218 2.52 -16.19 -6.92
C LEU A 218 2.81 -16.77 -5.53
N THR A 219 3.32 -18.00 -5.52
CA THR A 219 3.87 -18.65 -4.33
C THR A 219 5.24 -18.07 -4.00
N GLN A 220 5.72 -18.30 -2.77
CA GLN A 220 7.04 -17.82 -2.37
C GLN A 220 8.17 -18.41 -3.23
N GLU A 221 8.06 -19.69 -3.62
CA GLU A 221 9.02 -20.34 -4.53
C GLU A 221 9.03 -19.71 -5.92
N GLU A 222 7.85 -19.38 -6.47
CA GLU A 222 7.74 -18.71 -7.76
C GLU A 222 8.34 -17.29 -7.67
N VAL A 223 8.07 -16.55 -6.59
CA VAL A 223 8.68 -15.22 -6.36
C VAL A 223 10.20 -15.32 -6.32
N ASP A 224 10.73 -16.30 -5.60
CA ASP A 224 12.17 -16.56 -5.53
C ASP A 224 12.79 -16.91 -6.90
N GLN A 225 12.08 -17.69 -7.70
CA GLN A 225 12.51 -18.00 -9.08
C GLN A 225 12.46 -16.77 -9.98
N TYR A 226 11.46 -15.89 -9.85
CA TYR A 226 11.41 -14.62 -10.58
C TYR A 226 12.54 -13.66 -10.17
N ILE A 227 12.96 -13.69 -8.90
CA ILE A 227 14.15 -12.96 -8.43
C ILE A 227 15.40 -13.48 -9.15
N VAL A 228 15.58 -14.80 -9.22
CA VAL A 228 16.71 -15.42 -9.95
C VAL A 228 16.66 -15.08 -11.44
N LEU A 229 15.48 -15.14 -12.06
CA LEU A 229 15.31 -14.77 -13.47
C LEU A 229 15.76 -13.33 -13.72
N SER A 230 15.37 -12.41 -12.84
CA SER A 230 15.70 -10.99 -12.96
C SER A 230 17.20 -10.75 -12.76
N ALA A 231 17.85 -11.52 -11.88
CA ALA A 231 19.30 -11.48 -11.71
C ALA A 231 20.05 -11.98 -12.96
N GLU A 232 19.57 -13.06 -13.59
CA GLU A 232 20.14 -13.58 -14.84
C GLU A 232 20.04 -12.59 -16.01
N VAL A 233 18.99 -11.76 -16.06
CA VAL A 233 18.88 -10.66 -17.05
C VAL A 233 20.00 -9.64 -16.85
N VAL A 234 20.29 -9.26 -15.60
CA VAL A 234 21.40 -8.34 -15.30
C VAL A 234 22.75 -8.96 -15.62
N ILE A 235 22.95 -10.24 -15.34
CA ILE A 235 24.18 -10.95 -15.70
C ILE A 235 24.38 -10.94 -17.22
N ALA A 236 23.33 -11.27 -17.98
CA ALA A 236 23.39 -11.25 -19.44
C ALA A 236 23.76 -9.87 -20.00
N SER A 237 23.18 -8.80 -19.46
CA SER A 237 23.52 -7.41 -19.83
C SER A 237 24.99 -7.08 -19.54
N ASN A 238 25.50 -7.43 -18.35
CA ASN A 238 26.91 -7.19 -18.01
C ASN A 238 27.87 -7.98 -18.93
N ILE A 239 27.50 -9.20 -19.34
CA ILE A 239 28.30 -9.97 -20.29
C ILE A 239 28.31 -9.28 -21.67
N GLN A 240 27.18 -8.72 -22.12
CA GLN A 240 27.13 -7.96 -23.38
C GLN A 240 28.06 -6.74 -23.35
N VAL A 241 27.99 -5.92 -22.30
CA VAL A 241 28.89 -4.77 -22.12
C VAL A 241 30.36 -5.21 -22.11
N ARG A 242 30.67 -6.35 -21.47
CA ARG A 242 32.02 -6.92 -21.49
C ARG A 242 32.45 -7.35 -22.90
N VAL A 243 31.55 -7.96 -23.67
CA VAL A 243 31.82 -8.36 -25.06
C VAL A 243 32.11 -7.13 -25.92
N GLU A 244 31.30 -6.07 -25.82
CA GLU A 244 31.50 -4.82 -26.55
C GLU A 244 32.86 -4.20 -26.25
N ARG A 245 33.22 -4.10 -24.96
CA ARG A 245 34.54 -3.58 -24.56
C ARG A 245 35.70 -4.44 -25.07
N LEU A 246 35.55 -5.76 -25.08
CA LEU A 246 36.59 -6.64 -25.62
C LEU A 246 36.72 -6.51 -27.15
N GLN A 247 35.61 -6.24 -27.85
CA GLN A 247 35.63 -5.96 -29.28
C GLN A 247 36.34 -4.64 -29.59
N GLU A 248 36.07 -3.57 -28.84
CA GLU A 248 36.77 -2.29 -28.98
C GLU A 248 38.30 -2.44 -28.80
N LEU A 249 38.71 -3.21 -27.80
CA LEU A 249 40.14 -3.49 -27.56
C LEU A 249 40.76 -4.35 -28.68
N LEU A 250 39.97 -5.26 -29.27
CA LEU A 250 40.41 -6.08 -30.39
C LEU A 250 40.63 -5.22 -31.63
N ASP A 251 39.71 -4.30 -31.93
CA ASP A 251 39.81 -3.39 -33.07
C ASP A 251 41.04 -2.48 -32.94
N GLN A 252 41.29 -1.94 -31.74
CA GLN A 252 42.50 -1.15 -31.45
C GLN A 252 43.79 -1.96 -31.62
N ALA A 253 43.83 -3.20 -31.12
CA ALA A 253 45.00 -4.07 -31.21
C ALA A 253 45.25 -4.59 -32.64
N ALA A 254 44.21 -4.64 -33.49
CA ALA A 254 44.33 -5.05 -34.89
C ALA A 254 44.99 -3.97 -35.76
N GLU A 255 44.91 -2.70 -35.37
CA GLU A 255 45.57 -1.58 -36.06
C GLU A 255 47.09 -1.53 -35.81
N GLU A 256 47.58 -2.07 -34.66
CA GLU A 256 49.00 -2.14 -34.35
C GLU A 256 49.70 -3.36 -34.98
N THR A 257 50.79 -3.13 -35.71
CA THR A 257 51.48 -4.14 -36.54
C THR A 257 52.06 -5.33 -35.75
N GLU A 258 52.24 -5.23 -34.42
CA GLU A 258 52.71 -6.31 -33.54
C GLU A 258 51.58 -7.05 -32.76
N GLY A 259 50.32 -6.68 -32.96
CA GLY A 259 49.18 -7.11 -32.12
C GLY A 259 48.64 -8.54 -32.32
N LYS A 260 49.16 -9.34 -33.26
CA LYS A 260 48.54 -10.63 -33.66
C LYS A 260 48.28 -11.61 -32.51
N ARG A 261 49.20 -11.74 -31.55
CA ARG A 261 49.01 -12.62 -30.38
C ARG A 261 47.97 -12.08 -29.40
N MET A 262 47.93 -10.76 -29.19
CA MET A 262 46.93 -10.12 -28.33
C MET A 262 45.53 -10.20 -28.96
N ALA A 263 45.42 -9.98 -30.26
CA ALA A 263 44.19 -10.15 -31.02
C ALA A 263 43.64 -11.59 -30.90
N MET A 264 44.48 -12.62 -31.03
CA MET A 264 44.04 -14.01 -30.85
C MET A 264 43.51 -14.30 -29.44
N SER A 265 44.18 -13.81 -28.39
CA SER A 265 43.74 -13.99 -27.00
C SER A 265 42.43 -13.25 -26.70
N LEU A 266 42.24 -12.07 -27.30
CA LEU A 266 40.98 -11.31 -27.20
C LEU A 266 39.84 -12.03 -27.91
N VAL A 267 40.06 -12.59 -29.11
CA VAL A 267 39.05 -13.38 -29.83
C VAL A 267 38.61 -14.60 -29.01
N GLU A 268 39.54 -15.31 -28.38
CA GLU A 268 39.20 -16.44 -27.49
C GLU A 268 38.39 -16.00 -26.27
N SER A 269 38.76 -14.86 -25.67
CA SER A 269 38.03 -14.27 -24.54
C SER A 269 36.61 -13.83 -24.93
N ILE A 270 36.44 -13.26 -26.13
CA ILE A 270 35.14 -12.87 -26.69
C ILE A 270 34.27 -14.12 -26.91
N ASN A 271 34.81 -15.15 -27.55
CA ASN A 271 34.08 -16.41 -27.79
C ASN A 271 33.64 -17.08 -26.47
N THR A 272 34.50 -17.03 -25.45
CA THR A 272 34.16 -17.52 -24.11
C THR A 272 33.01 -16.72 -23.50
N ALA A 273 33.08 -15.38 -23.52
CA ALA A 273 32.02 -14.52 -23.01
C ALA A 273 30.69 -14.68 -23.79
N GLN A 274 30.74 -14.86 -25.12
CA GLN A 274 29.56 -15.16 -25.94
C GLN A 274 28.94 -16.51 -25.57
N THR A 275 29.77 -17.51 -25.27
CA THR A 275 29.28 -18.81 -24.80
C THR A 275 28.61 -18.69 -23.43
N GLU A 276 29.20 -17.94 -22.51
CA GLU A 276 28.59 -17.62 -21.20
C GLU A 276 27.25 -16.88 -21.36
N TYR A 277 27.18 -15.90 -22.27
CA TYR A 277 25.94 -15.17 -22.59
C TYR A 277 24.85 -16.13 -23.10
N ASN A 278 25.17 -16.98 -24.08
CA ASN A 278 24.23 -17.97 -24.62
C ASN A 278 23.74 -18.93 -23.54
N GLN A 279 24.60 -19.35 -22.62
CA GLN A 279 24.21 -20.17 -21.47
C GLN A 279 23.22 -19.41 -20.55
N CYS A 280 23.46 -18.12 -20.27
CA CYS A 280 22.55 -17.30 -19.48
C CYS A 280 21.17 -17.19 -20.15
N VAL A 281 21.11 -16.89 -21.44
CA VAL A 281 19.85 -16.80 -22.21
C VAL A 281 19.11 -18.13 -22.22
N ASN A 282 19.83 -19.25 -22.36
CA ASN A 282 19.25 -20.58 -22.27
C ASN A 282 18.67 -20.87 -20.88
N ARG A 283 19.37 -20.49 -19.79
CA ARG A 283 18.84 -20.62 -18.41
C ARG A 283 17.59 -19.77 -18.23
N GLN A 284 17.59 -18.52 -18.70
CA GLN A 284 16.41 -17.64 -18.65
C GLN A 284 15.20 -18.25 -19.36
N THR A 285 15.40 -18.76 -20.58
CA THR A 285 14.32 -19.35 -21.38
C THR A 285 13.74 -20.60 -20.70
N LYS A 286 14.59 -21.48 -20.17
CA LYS A 286 14.16 -22.68 -19.44
C LYS A 286 13.36 -22.31 -18.20
N LEU A 287 13.88 -21.42 -17.36
CA LEU A 287 13.23 -21.00 -16.11
C LEU A 287 11.91 -20.28 -16.36
N LEU A 288 11.83 -19.45 -17.40
CA LEU A 288 10.59 -18.80 -17.81
C LEU A 288 9.53 -19.80 -18.26
N ASN A 289 9.91 -20.82 -19.04
CA ASN A 289 8.99 -21.87 -19.48
C ASN A 289 8.51 -22.74 -18.32
N GLU A 290 9.40 -23.14 -17.41
CA GLU A 290 9.05 -23.90 -16.22
C GLU A 290 8.07 -23.13 -15.32
N LEU A 291 8.31 -21.83 -15.10
CA LEU A 291 7.43 -20.96 -14.32
C LEU A 291 6.02 -20.86 -14.93
N LYS A 292 5.95 -20.69 -16.26
CA LYS A 292 4.67 -20.64 -16.99
C LYS A 292 3.91 -21.95 -16.87
N GLU A 293 4.60 -23.08 -17.03
CA GLU A 293 3.98 -24.39 -17.01
C GLU A 293 3.47 -24.76 -15.61
N LYS A 294 4.30 -24.60 -14.57
CA LYS A 294 3.93 -24.88 -13.18
C LYS A 294 2.72 -24.04 -12.73
N ARG A 295 2.72 -22.75 -13.04
CA ARG A 295 1.59 -21.86 -12.73
C ARG A 295 0.34 -22.28 -13.49
N SER A 296 0.45 -22.59 -14.79
CA SER A 296 -0.68 -23.04 -15.61
C SER A 296 -1.30 -24.33 -15.08
N GLN A 297 -0.48 -25.33 -14.72
CA GLN A 297 -0.94 -26.59 -14.14
C GLN A 297 -1.68 -26.36 -12.80
N ARG A 298 -1.12 -25.50 -11.92
CA ARG A 298 -1.75 -25.14 -10.65
C ARG A 298 -3.09 -24.45 -10.85
N LEU A 299 -3.15 -23.46 -11.74
CA LEU A 299 -4.38 -22.73 -12.04
C LEU A 299 -5.44 -23.64 -12.67
N SER A 300 -5.04 -24.51 -13.59
CA SER A 300 -5.92 -25.52 -14.19
C SER A 300 -6.52 -26.45 -13.13
N LYS A 301 -5.71 -26.90 -12.15
CA LYS A 301 -6.18 -27.72 -11.03
C LYS A 301 -7.20 -26.96 -10.17
N GLN A 302 -6.92 -25.70 -9.82
CA GLN A 302 -7.86 -24.86 -9.06
C GLN A 302 -9.16 -24.60 -9.82
N ILE A 303 -9.10 -24.38 -11.14
CA ILE A 303 -10.30 -24.19 -11.98
C ILE A 303 -11.15 -25.47 -11.98
N LYS A 304 -10.53 -26.65 -12.08
CA LYS A 304 -11.23 -27.95 -12.02
C LYS A 304 -11.88 -28.17 -10.66
N GLU A 305 -11.19 -27.85 -9.57
CA GLU A 305 -11.74 -27.95 -8.20
C GLU A 305 -12.88 -26.94 -7.96
N ASN A 306 -12.78 -25.71 -8.47
CA ASN A 306 -13.87 -24.74 -8.35
C ASN A 306 -15.09 -25.15 -9.18
N ALA A 307 -14.88 -25.73 -10.37
CA ALA A 307 -15.98 -26.26 -11.18
C ALA A 307 -16.68 -27.44 -10.51
N SER A 308 -15.95 -28.33 -9.83
CA SER A 308 -16.57 -29.42 -9.08
C SER A 308 -17.36 -28.92 -7.86
N ILE A 309 -16.86 -27.91 -7.15
CA ILE A 309 -17.60 -27.27 -6.04
C ILE A 309 -18.87 -26.58 -6.55
N LEU A 310 -18.79 -25.84 -7.66
CA LEU A 310 -19.97 -25.22 -8.27
C LEU A 310 -21.01 -26.26 -8.67
N ASN A 311 -20.57 -27.36 -9.27
CA ASN A 311 -21.46 -28.48 -9.61
C ASN A 311 -22.11 -29.09 -8.36
N LEU A 312 -21.36 -29.26 -7.26
CA LEU A 312 -21.92 -29.73 -5.99
C LEU A 312 -22.96 -28.73 -5.42
N VAL A 313 -22.70 -27.43 -5.49
CA VAL A 313 -23.64 -26.39 -5.04
C VAL A 313 -24.91 -26.39 -5.90
N GLU A 314 -24.78 -26.60 -7.20
CA GLU A 314 -25.90 -26.72 -8.13
C GLU A 314 -26.74 -27.97 -7.81
N MET A 315 -26.11 -29.14 -7.64
CA MET A 315 -26.78 -30.36 -7.19
C MET A 315 -27.53 -30.17 -5.86
N TRP A 316 -26.94 -29.41 -4.93
CA TRP A 316 -27.57 -29.12 -3.63
C TRP A 316 -28.78 -28.20 -3.75
N LYS A 317 -28.71 -27.17 -4.61
CA LYS A 317 -29.85 -26.30 -4.92
C LYS A 317 -30.99 -27.07 -5.61
N ASP A 318 -30.66 -28.00 -6.49
CA ASP A 318 -31.63 -28.87 -7.15
C ASP A 318 -32.30 -29.81 -6.14
N GLU A 319 -31.53 -30.34 -5.19
CA GLU A 319 -32.05 -31.19 -4.12
C GLU A 319 -32.99 -30.42 -3.17
N GLU A 320 -32.63 -29.19 -2.80
CA GLU A 320 -33.51 -28.31 -2.00
C GLU A 320 -34.79 -27.98 -2.77
N SER A 321 -34.68 -27.71 -4.07
CA SER A 321 -35.82 -27.44 -4.96
C SER A 321 -36.75 -28.66 -5.08
N ARG A 322 -36.18 -29.86 -5.19
CA ARG A 322 -36.95 -31.12 -5.19
C ARG A 322 -37.70 -31.31 -3.87
N HIS A 323 -37.07 -31.05 -2.73
CA HIS A 323 -37.74 -31.12 -1.42
C HIS A 323 -38.90 -30.12 -1.31
N LYS A 324 -38.74 -28.90 -1.82
CA LYS A 324 -39.82 -27.90 -1.86
C LYS A 324 -40.99 -28.38 -2.72
N MET A 325 -40.72 -29.00 -3.87
CA MET A 325 -41.76 -29.57 -4.74
C MET A 325 -42.52 -30.72 -4.06
N ILE A 326 -41.82 -31.62 -3.37
CA ILE A 326 -42.45 -32.72 -2.63
C ILE A 326 -43.36 -32.17 -1.53
N LYS A 327 -42.88 -31.20 -0.74
CA LYS A 327 -43.70 -30.53 0.29
C LYS A 327 -44.94 -29.87 -0.31
N LEU A 328 -44.81 -29.20 -1.45
CA LEU A 328 -45.96 -28.58 -2.13
C LEU A 328 -46.97 -29.64 -2.62
N ALA A 329 -46.48 -30.78 -3.12
CA ALA A 329 -47.32 -31.90 -3.52
C ALA A 329 -48.04 -32.54 -2.32
N GLU A 330 -47.37 -32.70 -1.18
CA GLU A 330 -47.99 -33.17 0.07
C GLU A 330 -49.05 -32.20 0.59
N ILE A 331 -48.78 -30.89 0.56
CA ILE A 331 -49.77 -29.87 0.95
C ILE A 331 -50.99 -29.94 0.02
N ARG A 332 -50.78 -30.04 -1.30
CA ARG A 332 -51.88 -30.22 -2.25
C ARG A 332 -52.67 -31.49 -1.99
N LYS A 333 -51.99 -32.60 -1.67
CA LYS A 333 -52.63 -33.87 -1.36
C LYS A 333 -53.50 -33.77 -0.10
N LYS A 334 -52.98 -33.14 0.97
CA LYS A 334 -53.76 -32.89 2.19
C LYS A 334 -54.97 -32.01 1.95
N ALA A 335 -54.81 -30.91 1.21
CA ALA A 335 -55.94 -30.06 0.84
C ALA A 335 -57.00 -30.83 0.01
N LEU A 336 -56.55 -31.76 -0.84
CA LEU A 336 -57.46 -32.64 -1.59
C LEU A 336 -58.15 -33.67 -0.67
N GLU A 337 -57.42 -34.25 0.30
CA GLU A 337 -57.99 -35.16 1.30
C GLU A 337 -59.05 -34.45 2.15
N GLU A 338 -58.77 -33.23 2.62
CA GLU A 338 -59.74 -32.38 3.35
C GLU A 338 -60.97 -32.06 2.49
N GLU A 339 -60.78 -31.76 1.20
CA GLU A 339 -61.89 -31.48 0.28
C GLU A 339 -62.71 -32.75 -0.02
N VAL A 340 -62.05 -33.90 -0.18
CA VAL A 340 -62.72 -35.19 -0.33
C VAL A 340 -63.49 -35.56 0.93
N GLU A 341 -62.93 -35.32 2.12
CA GLU A 341 -63.60 -35.54 3.39
C GLU A 341 -64.83 -34.64 3.51
N ARG A 342 -64.70 -33.34 3.20
CA ARG A 342 -65.81 -32.39 3.13
C ARG A 342 -66.92 -32.85 2.18
N LEU A 343 -66.58 -33.28 0.97
CA LEU A 343 -67.56 -33.78 -0.01
C LEU A 343 -68.15 -35.15 0.37
N SER A 344 -67.39 -36.00 1.06
CA SER A 344 -67.85 -37.30 1.56
C SER A 344 -68.74 -37.18 2.79
N THR A 345 -68.63 -36.06 3.51
CA THR A 345 -69.53 -35.70 4.59
C THR A 345 -70.88 -35.38 3.95
N MET A 346 -71.70 -36.42 3.84
CA MET A 346 -73.01 -36.44 3.19
C MET A 346 -74.02 -35.48 3.84
N ASP A 347 -73.63 -34.69 4.84
CA ASP A 347 -74.46 -33.77 5.59
C ASP A 347 -74.99 -32.61 4.73
N GLU A 348 -74.21 -32.09 3.78
CA GLU A 348 -74.69 -31.01 2.90
C GLU A 348 -75.75 -31.53 1.90
N ILE A 349 -75.56 -32.75 1.40
CA ILE A 349 -76.53 -33.46 0.56
C ILE A 349 -77.76 -33.86 1.38
N LYS A 350 -77.57 -34.31 2.62
CA LYS A 350 -78.63 -34.73 3.53
C LYS A 350 -79.47 -33.55 4.00
N CYS A 351 -78.86 -32.40 4.32
CA CYS A 351 -79.58 -31.15 4.63
C CYS A 351 -80.39 -30.67 3.43
N ARG A 352 -79.84 -30.74 2.20
CA ARG A 352 -80.56 -30.38 0.97
C ARG A 352 -81.71 -31.34 0.64
N ILE A 353 -81.55 -32.64 0.90
CA ILE A 353 -82.62 -33.65 0.73
C ILE A 353 -83.68 -33.56 1.84
N MET A 354 -83.28 -33.24 3.07
CA MET A 354 -84.19 -33.05 4.22
C MET A 354 -84.88 -31.67 4.23
N GLY A 355 -84.58 -30.79 3.28
CA GLY A 355 -85.25 -29.50 3.14
C GLY A 355 -84.86 -28.44 4.18
N LEU A 356 -83.85 -28.70 5.01
CA LEU A 356 -83.37 -27.77 6.04
C LEU A 356 -82.68 -26.59 5.36
N THR A 357 -83.34 -25.44 5.38
CA THR A 357 -82.76 -24.17 4.93
C THR A 357 -82.06 -23.46 6.09
N GLU A 358 -81.05 -22.62 5.81
CA GLU A 358 -80.31 -21.87 6.87
C GLU A 358 -81.27 -21.10 7.79
N GLU A 359 -82.39 -20.60 7.26
CA GLU A 359 -83.41 -19.88 8.03
C GLU A 359 -84.20 -20.76 9.01
N GLU A 360 -84.38 -22.05 8.75
CA GLU A 360 -85.08 -22.98 9.65
C GLU A 360 -84.21 -23.44 10.82
N VAL A 361 -82.89 -23.54 10.62
CA VAL A 361 -81.95 -23.93 11.69
C VAL A 361 -81.66 -22.75 12.63
N LEU A 362 -81.65 -21.51 12.10
CA LEU A 362 -81.39 -20.30 12.88
C LEU A 362 -82.61 -19.76 13.65
N ASN A 363 -83.83 -20.07 13.20
CA ASN A 363 -85.08 -19.62 13.83
C ASN A 363 -85.88 -20.73 14.53
N GLY A 364 -85.30 -21.94 14.67
CA GLY A 364 -85.91 -23.11 15.30
C GLY A 364 -85.74 -23.16 16.81
#